data_AF-A0A7Y2G0I2-F1
#
_entry.id   AF-A0A7Y2G0I2-F1
#
_cell.length_a   1.000
_cell.length_b   1.000
_cell.length_c   1.000
_cell.angle_alpha   90.00
_cell.angle_beta   90.00
_cell.angle_gamma   90.00
#
_symmetry.space_group_name_H-M   'P 1'
#
loop_
_entity.id
_entity.type
_entity.pdbx_description
1 polymer ?
#
loop_
_entity_poly.entity_id
_entity_poly.type
_entity_poly.pdbx_seq_one_letter_code
_entity_poly.pdbx_strand_id
1 'polypeptide(L)'
;MKSILKLGLVLVAAVFLLTSCKRTEKSSTTGWNYNDTEWGGFEKHDYEGQVTGPNLVLIEGGTFSMGVTDQDVIFDWNAIPRRVTVSSFYMDETEVSNVDYKEYLYWIDRVYGESYPEVFKAALPDTLVWREELSYNEPFVETYFRHPSYDNYPVVGINWVQANEYCRWRTDRVNEMVLIERGILNPTPEQKDEDNFNTEAYLLGQYQGSVRKNLPDFKTGGERAVKFEDGIMLPAYRLPTEAEWEYAALALIGNQANQGDERISDRRIYPWNGTTVRYEKRDKY
;
A
#
# COMPACT_ATOMS: atom_id res chain seq x y z
N MET A 1 -60.88 20.57 -16.03
CA MET A 1 -59.67 21.35 -16.39
C MET A 1 -58.46 21.08 -15.50
N LYS A 2 -58.58 21.02 -14.16
CA LYS A 2 -57.43 20.77 -13.26
C LYS A 2 -56.78 19.37 -13.38
N SER A 3 -57.51 18.34 -13.81
CA SER A 3 -56.98 16.97 -14.00
C SER A 3 -56.15 16.81 -15.29
N ILE A 4 -56.58 17.45 -16.38
CA ILE A 4 -55.88 17.44 -17.68
C ILE A 4 -54.54 18.18 -17.58
N LEU A 5 -54.51 19.28 -16.82
CA LEU A 5 -53.29 20.06 -16.55
C LEU A 5 -52.28 19.27 -15.71
N LYS A 6 -52.74 18.47 -14.74
CA LYS A 6 -51.87 17.56 -13.96
C LYS A 6 -51.33 16.42 -14.82
N LEU A 7 -52.14 15.86 -15.72
CA LEU A 7 -51.72 14.79 -16.63
C LEU A 7 -50.68 15.29 -17.65
N GLY A 8 -50.85 16.50 -18.19
CA GLY A 8 -49.89 17.14 -19.10
C GLY A 8 -48.55 17.43 -18.43
N LEU A 9 -48.55 17.82 -17.15
CA LEU A 9 -47.33 18.10 -16.38
C LEU A 9 -46.52 16.83 -16.08
N VAL A 10 -47.21 15.71 -15.83
CA VAL A 10 -46.59 14.38 -15.70
C VAL A 10 -46.00 13.91 -17.03
N LEU A 11 -46.67 14.18 -18.15
CA LEU A 11 -46.19 13.82 -19.48
C LEU A 11 -44.95 14.63 -19.91
N VAL A 12 -44.91 15.93 -19.58
CA VAL A 12 -43.72 16.78 -19.81
C VAL A 12 -42.55 16.35 -18.92
N ALA A 13 -42.81 16.00 -17.65
CA ALA A 13 -41.78 15.46 -16.76
C ALA A 13 -41.23 14.10 -17.26
N ALA A 14 -42.08 13.24 -17.81
CA ALA A 14 -41.67 11.98 -18.43
C ALA A 14 -40.81 12.19 -19.70
N VAL A 15 -41.10 13.22 -20.50
CA VAL A 15 -40.27 13.59 -21.66
C VAL A 15 -38.91 14.13 -21.23
N PHE A 16 -38.85 14.93 -20.17
CA PHE A 16 -37.57 15.40 -19.60
C PHE A 16 -36.70 14.25 -19.06
N LEU A 17 -37.32 13.23 -18.46
CA LEU A 17 -36.63 12.02 -18.01
C LEU A 17 -36.10 11.17 -19.18
N LEU A 18 -36.77 11.18 -20.33
CA LEU A 18 -36.35 10.45 -21.53
C LEU A 18 -35.24 11.17 -22.33
N THR A 19 -35.09 12.49 -22.18
CA THR A 19 -33.99 13.25 -22.80
C THR A 19 -32.65 13.17 -22.05
N SER A 20 -32.58 12.43 -20.94
CA SER A 20 -31.31 12.09 -20.29
C SER A 20 -30.61 10.97 -21.07
N CYS A 21 -30.35 11.21 -22.36
CA CYS A 21 -29.52 10.35 -23.17
C CYS A 21 -28.10 10.37 -22.59
N LYS A 22 -27.55 9.18 -22.30
CA LYS A 22 -26.15 8.92 -21.95
C LYS A 22 -25.25 9.78 -22.84
N ARG A 23 -24.62 10.81 -22.29
CA ARG A 23 -23.55 11.54 -22.97
C ARG A 23 -22.34 10.62 -22.98
N THR A 24 -21.98 10.07 -24.13
CA THR A 24 -20.69 9.42 -24.30
C THR A 24 -19.62 10.50 -24.13
N GLU A 25 -18.68 10.24 -23.23
CA GLU A 25 -17.60 11.19 -22.98
C GLU A 25 -16.70 11.25 -24.21
N LYS A 26 -16.35 12.46 -24.61
CA LYS A 26 -15.49 12.71 -25.77
C LYS A 26 -14.17 13.32 -25.32
N SER A 27 -13.12 12.97 -26.02
CA SER A 27 -11.81 13.57 -25.87
C SER A 27 -11.84 15.04 -26.19
N SER A 28 -11.35 15.87 -25.27
CA SER A 28 -11.21 17.31 -25.48
C SER A 28 -10.16 17.65 -26.54
N THR A 29 -9.16 16.78 -26.73
CA THR A 29 -8.03 17.03 -27.64
C THR A 29 -8.32 16.49 -29.05
N THR A 30 -8.91 15.30 -29.16
CA THR A 30 -9.11 14.63 -30.45
C THR A 30 -10.57 14.60 -30.90
N GLY A 31 -11.53 14.83 -30.00
CA GLY A 31 -12.96 14.73 -30.28
C GLY A 31 -13.50 13.29 -30.42
N TRP A 32 -12.65 12.27 -30.24
CA TRP A 32 -13.03 10.85 -30.30
C TRP A 32 -13.80 10.45 -29.04
N ASN A 33 -14.75 9.51 -29.18
CA ASN A 33 -15.49 8.99 -28.05
C ASN A 33 -14.62 8.03 -27.22
N TYR A 34 -14.78 8.07 -25.91
CA TYR A 34 -14.20 7.11 -24.98
C TYR A 34 -15.13 5.91 -24.79
N ASN A 35 -14.54 4.74 -24.48
CA ASN A 35 -15.25 3.50 -24.13
C ASN A 35 -16.17 2.95 -25.23
N ASP A 36 -15.89 3.29 -26.49
CA ASP A 36 -16.65 2.81 -27.66
C ASP A 36 -15.80 1.82 -28.49
N THR A 37 -16.35 0.64 -28.76
CA THR A 37 -15.70 -0.42 -29.56
C THR A 37 -15.47 0.02 -31.01
N GLU A 38 -16.38 0.80 -31.56
CA GLU A 38 -16.31 1.28 -32.95
C GLU A 38 -15.18 2.30 -33.17
N TRP A 39 -14.78 3.03 -32.11
CA TRP A 39 -13.82 4.14 -32.19
C TRP A 39 -12.44 3.74 -31.62
N GLY A 40 -12.08 2.47 -31.79
CA GLY A 40 -10.77 1.93 -31.39
C GLY A 40 -10.68 1.48 -29.93
N GLY A 41 -11.78 1.52 -29.18
CA GLY A 41 -11.88 0.92 -27.85
C GLY A 41 -10.93 1.54 -26.83
N PHE A 42 -10.64 2.84 -26.94
CA PHE A 42 -9.84 3.52 -25.93
C PHE A 42 -10.64 3.65 -24.65
N GLU A 43 -10.12 3.03 -23.59
CA GLU A 43 -10.78 2.98 -22.30
C GLU A 43 -10.37 4.18 -21.45
N LYS A 44 -11.37 4.94 -20.98
CA LYS A 44 -11.20 5.94 -19.94
C LYS A 44 -11.88 5.39 -18.69
N HIS A 45 -11.08 5.11 -17.67
CA HIS A 45 -11.58 4.69 -16.37
C HIS A 45 -11.94 5.91 -15.51
N ASP A 46 -13.10 5.83 -14.86
CA ASP A 46 -13.51 6.81 -13.85
C ASP A 46 -12.79 6.47 -12.54
N TYR A 47 -11.60 7.06 -12.36
CA TYR A 47 -10.76 6.82 -11.20
C TYR A 47 -11.13 7.77 -10.05
N GLU A 48 -11.77 7.25 -9.01
CA GLU A 48 -12.19 8.03 -7.83
C GLU A 48 -11.04 8.33 -6.84
N GLY A 49 -9.86 7.76 -7.07
CA GLY A 49 -8.69 7.90 -6.20
C GLY A 49 -8.17 6.55 -5.70
N GLN A 50 -6.97 6.57 -5.11
CA GLN A 50 -6.34 5.38 -4.57
C GLN A 50 -6.92 5.06 -3.19
N VAL A 51 -7.42 3.84 -3.00
CA VAL A 51 -7.76 3.34 -1.67
C VAL A 51 -6.48 3.15 -0.87
N THR A 52 -6.47 3.59 0.39
CA THR A 52 -5.33 3.38 1.29
C THR A 52 -5.19 1.89 1.59
N GLY A 53 -4.00 1.34 1.37
CA GLY A 53 -3.69 -0.03 1.76
C GLY A 53 -3.76 -0.22 3.28
N PRO A 54 -3.81 -1.49 3.76
CA PRO A 54 -3.89 -1.78 5.17
C PRO A 54 -2.66 -1.26 5.92
N ASN A 55 -2.89 -0.62 7.08
CA ASN A 55 -1.86 -0.02 7.96
C ASN A 55 -0.99 1.09 7.32
N LEU A 56 -1.41 1.66 6.18
CA LEU A 56 -0.72 2.76 5.52
C LEU A 56 -1.29 4.13 5.89
N VAL A 57 -0.40 5.11 6.05
CA VAL A 57 -0.72 6.53 6.26
C VAL A 57 -0.13 7.35 5.12
N LEU A 58 -0.90 8.32 4.63
CA LEU A 58 -0.43 9.28 3.63
C LEU A 58 0.54 10.27 4.26
N ILE A 59 1.72 10.36 3.67
CA ILE A 59 2.72 11.39 3.95
C ILE A 59 2.70 12.36 2.78
N GLU A 60 2.29 13.60 3.05
CA GLU A 60 2.26 14.65 2.05
C GLU A 60 3.68 15.02 1.64
N GLY A 61 3.91 15.20 0.33
CA GLY A 61 5.21 15.55 -0.21
C GLY A 61 5.59 17.00 0.07
N GLY A 62 6.89 17.24 0.06
CA GLY A 62 7.44 18.56 0.32
C GLY A 62 8.96 18.58 0.27
N THR A 63 9.52 19.73 0.60
CA THR A 63 10.97 19.94 0.60
C THR A 63 11.48 20.06 2.03
N PHE A 64 12.55 19.34 2.36
CA PHE A 64 13.21 19.43 3.65
C PHE A 64 14.72 19.47 3.49
N SER A 65 15.43 19.82 4.56
CA SER A 65 16.89 19.70 4.61
C SER A 65 17.24 18.43 5.36
N MET A 66 17.70 17.44 4.61
CA MET A 66 18.16 16.14 5.09
C MET A 66 19.57 16.25 5.67
N GLY A 67 19.92 15.41 6.65
CA GLY A 67 21.23 15.40 7.31
C GLY A 67 21.22 16.00 8.72
N VAL A 68 22.41 16.33 9.24
CA VAL A 68 22.60 16.67 10.66
C VAL A 68 21.68 17.81 11.14
N THR A 69 20.97 17.54 12.25
CA THR A 69 20.12 18.51 12.97
C THR A 69 20.81 19.16 14.17
N ASP A 70 21.76 18.47 14.82
CA ASP A 70 22.47 18.93 16.03
C ASP A 70 23.99 19.02 15.83
N GLN A 71 24.73 19.60 16.78
CA GLN A 71 26.19 19.69 16.66
C GLN A 71 26.84 18.30 16.67
N ASP A 72 27.58 17.97 15.61
CA ASP A 72 28.39 16.75 15.56
C ASP A 72 29.53 16.85 16.58
N VAL A 73 29.37 16.17 17.72
CA VAL A 73 30.36 16.15 18.81
C VAL A 73 31.59 15.31 18.43
N ILE A 74 31.42 14.35 17.51
CA ILE A 74 32.46 13.38 17.11
C ILE A 74 33.22 13.87 15.87
N PHE A 75 32.72 14.90 15.18
CA PHE A 75 33.30 15.49 13.97
C PHE A 75 33.55 14.45 12.86
N ASP A 76 32.62 13.50 12.69
CA ASP A 76 32.72 12.47 11.67
C ASP A 76 32.26 12.98 10.28
N TRP A 77 31.63 14.17 10.20
CA TRP A 77 31.24 14.87 8.95
C TRP A 77 30.43 14.04 7.93
N ASN A 78 29.78 12.96 8.37
CA ASN A 78 29.14 11.99 7.47
C ASN A 78 27.72 12.38 7.00
N ALA A 79 27.13 13.48 7.50
CA ALA A 79 25.74 13.85 7.22
C ALA A 79 25.59 15.35 6.85
N ILE A 80 26.28 15.78 5.80
CA ILE A 80 26.23 17.16 5.31
C ILE A 80 24.78 17.56 4.94
N PRO A 81 24.23 18.64 5.52
CA PRO A 81 22.87 19.05 5.26
C PRO A 81 22.63 19.38 3.78
N ARG A 82 21.68 18.70 3.15
CA ARG A 82 21.26 18.95 1.76
C ARG A 82 19.76 19.09 1.63
N ARG A 83 19.30 19.98 0.75
CA ARG A 83 17.87 20.13 0.45
C ARG A 83 17.42 18.99 -0.45
N VAL A 84 16.39 18.26 -0.04
CA VAL A 84 15.78 17.16 -0.79
C VAL A 84 14.28 17.42 -0.90
N THR A 85 13.73 17.11 -2.08
CA THR A 85 12.29 17.14 -2.34
C THR A 85 11.77 15.72 -2.40
N VAL A 86 10.75 15.41 -1.61
CA VAL A 86 10.11 14.08 -1.55
C VAL A 86 8.67 14.23 -2.06
N SER A 87 8.26 13.38 -2.99
CA SER A 87 6.86 13.31 -3.45
C SER A 87 5.96 12.74 -2.36
N SER A 88 4.65 12.99 -2.40
CA SER A 88 3.72 12.33 -1.47
C SER A 88 3.77 10.81 -1.64
N PHE A 89 3.77 10.09 -0.54
CA PHE A 89 3.82 8.63 -0.53
C PHE A 89 3.07 8.07 0.68
N TYR A 90 2.84 6.76 0.66
CA TYR A 90 2.25 6.05 1.80
C TYR A 90 3.33 5.29 2.56
N MET A 91 3.29 5.34 3.89
CA MET A 91 4.19 4.59 4.77
C MET A 91 3.38 3.85 5.82
N ASP A 92 3.91 2.72 6.29
CA ASP A 92 3.30 2.02 7.42
C ASP A 92 3.29 2.92 8.66
N GLU A 93 2.18 2.91 9.39
CA GLU A 93 2.05 3.69 10.63
C GLU A 93 2.98 3.19 11.74
N THR A 94 3.23 1.87 11.76
CA THR A 94 4.03 1.18 12.77
C THR A 94 5.05 0.29 12.10
N GLU A 95 6.10 -0.09 12.83
CA GLU A 95 6.99 -1.16 12.42
C GLU A 95 6.21 -2.46 12.18
N VAL A 96 6.78 -3.34 11.35
CA VAL A 96 6.23 -4.68 11.11
C VAL A 96 6.29 -5.47 12.41
N SER A 97 5.14 -5.98 12.84
CA SER A 97 5.05 -6.74 14.09
C SER A 97 5.45 -8.20 13.91
N ASN A 98 5.76 -8.87 15.02
CA ASN A 98 6.06 -10.31 15.01
C ASN A 98 4.88 -11.13 14.48
N VAL A 99 3.63 -10.75 14.75
CA VAL A 99 2.46 -11.48 14.22
C VAL A 99 2.35 -11.35 12.71
N ASP A 100 2.61 -10.17 12.14
CA ASP A 100 2.56 -9.95 10.69
C ASP A 100 3.67 -10.78 9.99
N TYR A 101 4.86 -10.83 10.59
CA TYR A 101 5.95 -11.65 10.05
C TYR A 101 5.69 -13.16 10.21
N LYS A 102 5.00 -13.59 11.27
CA LYS A 102 4.54 -14.98 11.41
C LYS A 102 3.50 -15.35 10.37
N GLU A 103 2.60 -14.44 10.01
CA GLU A 103 1.64 -14.64 8.91
C GLU A 103 2.38 -14.90 7.59
N TYR A 104 3.42 -14.11 7.32
CA TYR A 104 4.31 -14.32 6.18
C TYR A 104 4.98 -15.70 6.18
N LEU A 105 5.58 -16.10 7.30
CA LEU A 105 6.21 -17.42 7.44
C LEU A 105 5.20 -18.56 7.27
N TYR A 106 4.01 -18.42 7.85
CA TYR A 106 2.94 -19.40 7.70
C TYR A 106 2.51 -19.54 6.24
N TRP A 107 2.40 -18.41 5.51
CA TRP A 107 2.09 -18.44 4.09
C TRP A 107 3.18 -19.16 3.29
N ILE A 108 4.46 -18.87 3.54
CA ILE A 108 5.57 -19.54 2.84
C ILE A 108 5.57 -21.03 3.11
N ASP A 109 5.42 -21.45 4.38
CA ASP A 109 5.40 -22.87 4.74
C ASP A 109 4.25 -23.60 4.04
N ARG A 110 3.06 -22.98 3.99
CA ARG A 110 1.89 -23.54 3.32
C ARG A 110 2.08 -23.67 1.80
N VAL A 111 2.66 -22.66 1.14
CA VAL A 111 2.75 -22.61 -0.33
C VAL A 111 3.97 -23.39 -0.86
N TYR A 112 5.10 -23.29 -0.16
CA TYR A 112 6.41 -23.79 -0.61
C TYR A 112 7.03 -24.85 0.31
N GLY A 113 6.47 -25.13 1.50
CA GLY A 113 7.11 -26.00 2.49
C GLY A 113 7.34 -27.44 2.02
N GLU A 114 6.44 -27.99 1.18
CA GLU A 114 6.59 -29.34 0.63
C GLU A 114 7.65 -29.41 -0.48
N SER A 115 7.67 -28.44 -1.39
CA SER A 115 8.48 -28.48 -2.62
C SER A 115 9.83 -27.78 -2.46
N TYR A 116 9.86 -26.64 -1.76
CA TYR A 116 11.03 -25.77 -1.62
C TYR A 116 11.25 -25.33 -0.16
N PRO A 117 11.64 -26.27 0.74
CA PRO A 117 11.86 -25.97 2.16
C PRO A 117 12.99 -24.97 2.41
N GLU A 118 13.88 -24.74 1.44
CA GLU A 118 14.95 -23.74 1.54
C GLU A 118 14.41 -22.31 1.56
N VAL A 119 13.31 -22.04 0.83
CA VAL A 119 12.67 -20.71 0.82
C VAL A 119 12.16 -20.36 2.22
N PHE A 120 11.53 -21.32 2.90
CA PHE A 120 11.09 -21.16 4.28
C PHE A 120 12.26 -20.91 5.24
N LYS A 121 13.31 -21.73 5.15
CA LYS A 121 14.50 -21.56 6.01
C LYS A 121 15.19 -20.22 5.79
N ALA A 122 15.25 -19.74 4.55
CA ALA A 122 15.83 -18.45 4.22
C ALA A 122 15.02 -17.26 4.75
N ALA A 123 13.71 -17.43 4.94
CA ALA A 123 12.83 -16.42 5.51
C ALA A 123 12.85 -16.38 7.05
N LEU A 124 13.42 -17.38 7.74
CA LEU A 124 13.44 -17.39 9.20
C LEU A 124 14.32 -16.26 9.76
N PRO A 125 13.85 -15.54 10.80
CA PRO A 125 14.64 -14.52 11.47
C PRO A 125 15.73 -15.16 12.36
N ASP A 126 16.85 -14.46 12.50
CA ASP A 126 17.91 -14.85 13.43
C ASP A 126 17.53 -14.52 14.87
N THR A 127 17.14 -15.55 15.63
CA THR A 127 16.81 -15.42 17.06
C THR A 127 18.04 -15.21 17.95
N LEU A 128 19.25 -15.50 17.47
CA LEU A 128 20.49 -15.37 18.25
C LEU A 128 20.99 -13.93 18.34
N VAL A 129 20.35 -12.99 17.64
CA VAL A 129 20.64 -11.54 17.72
C VAL A 129 20.61 -10.99 19.14
N TRP A 130 19.85 -11.63 20.04
CA TRP A 130 19.75 -11.24 21.44
C TRP A 130 20.93 -11.70 22.31
N ARG A 131 21.77 -12.61 21.80
CA ARG A 131 22.89 -13.18 22.56
C ARG A 131 24.10 -12.26 22.50
N GLU A 132 24.51 -11.77 23.66
CA GLU A 132 25.78 -11.07 23.86
C GLU A 132 26.52 -11.69 25.06
N GLU A 133 27.86 -11.72 25.02
CA GLU A 133 28.69 -12.46 25.99
C GLU A 133 28.47 -12.07 27.46
N LEU A 134 28.00 -10.85 27.73
CA LEU A 134 27.79 -10.33 29.09
C LEU A 134 26.33 -9.89 29.35
N SER A 135 25.40 -10.21 28.44
CA SER A 135 23.99 -9.80 28.58
C SER A 135 23.09 -10.93 29.06
N TYR A 136 22.13 -10.62 29.94
CA TYR A 136 21.12 -11.56 30.42
C TYR A 136 19.88 -11.56 29.53
N ASN A 137 20.06 -11.80 28.22
CA ASN A 137 19.00 -11.72 27.21
C ASN A 137 18.56 -13.11 26.68
N GLU A 138 19.05 -14.21 27.26
CA GLU A 138 18.66 -15.58 26.86
C GLU A 138 17.14 -15.81 26.81
N PRO A 139 16.30 -15.26 27.72
CA PRO A 139 14.86 -15.42 27.60
C PRO A 139 14.29 -14.88 26.27
N PHE A 140 14.86 -13.82 25.70
CA PHE A 140 14.40 -13.24 24.44
C PHE A 140 14.77 -14.11 23.23
N VAL A 141 15.88 -14.84 23.28
CA VAL A 141 16.28 -15.81 22.24
C VAL A 141 15.20 -16.88 22.04
N GLU A 142 14.62 -17.33 23.15
CA GLU A 142 13.60 -18.39 23.12
C GLU A 142 12.21 -17.83 22.86
N THR A 143 11.86 -16.72 23.53
CA THR A 143 10.46 -16.26 23.63
C THR A 143 10.12 -15.12 22.69
N TYR A 144 11.04 -14.23 22.30
CA TYR A 144 10.69 -12.98 21.62
C TYR A 144 9.94 -13.21 20.31
N PHE A 145 10.45 -14.08 19.44
CA PHE A 145 9.76 -14.39 18.20
C PHE A 145 8.65 -15.44 18.36
N ARG A 146 8.64 -16.24 19.43
CA ARG A 146 7.75 -17.42 19.54
C ARG A 146 6.53 -17.19 20.41
N HIS A 147 6.68 -16.47 21.52
CA HIS A 147 5.64 -16.36 22.55
C HIS A 147 4.60 -15.27 22.18
N PRO A 148 3.30 -15.52 22.40
CA PRO A 148 2.24 -14.57 22.02
C PRO A 148 2.32 -13.19 22.68
N SER A 149 2.97 -13.07 23.84
CA SER A 149 3.15 -11.77 24.51
C SER A 149 3.93 -10.76 23.66
N TYR A 150 4.76 -11.25 22.73
CA TYR A 150 5.58 -10.42 21.86
C TYR A 150 5.00 -10.24 20.46
N ASP A 151 3.76 -10.70 20.20
CA ASP A 151 3.17 -10.66 18.86
C ASP A 151 3.06 -9.25 18.28
N ASN A 152 2.74 -8.25 19.13
CA ASN A 152 2.65 -6.85 18.72
C ASN A 152 3.98 -6.07 18.78
N TYR A 153 5.09 -6.75 19.08
CA TYR A 153 6.42 -6.12 19.12
C TYR A 153 7.05 -6.16 17.72
N PRO A 154 7.96 -5.22 17.41
CA PRO A 154 8.61 -5.19 16.10
C PRO A 154 9.42 -6.47 15.86
N VAL A 155 9.42 -6.95 14.62
CA VAL A 155 10.28 -8.07 14.22
C VAL A 155 11.76 -7.66 14.26
N VAL A 156 12.59 -8.54 14.82
CA VAL A 156 14.04 -8.34 14.98
C VAL A 156 14.79 -9.56 14.46
N GLY A 157 16.02 -9.38 13.99
CA GLY A 157 16.84 -10.46 13.45
C GLY A 157 16.60 -10.74 11.97
N ILE A 158 16.05 -9.77 11.24
CA ILE A 158 15.86 -9.86 9.79
C ILE A 158 16.94 -9.05 9.04
N ASN A 159 17.36 -9.57 7.89
CA ASN A 159 18.28 -8.88 7.00
C ASN A 159 17.53 -8.07 5.92
N TRP A 160 18.25 -7.22 5.18
CA TRP A 160 17.67 -6.37 4.14
C TRP A 160 17.00 -7.16 3.00
N VAL A 161 17.54 -8.33 2.65
CA VAL A 161 16.97 -9.18 1.58
C VAL A 161 15.63 -9.76 2.03
N GLN A 162 15.56 -10.31 3.24
CA GLN A 162 14.35 -10.82 3.87
C GLN A 162 13.27 -9.74 3.98
N ALA A 163 13.66 -8.51 4.32
CA ALA A 163 12.71 -7.38 4.39
C ALA A 163 12.12 -7.04 3.01
N ASN A 164 12.91 -7.09 1.93
CA ASN A 164 12.38 -6.88 0.58
C ASN A 164 11.47 -8.03 0.11
N GLU A 165 11.81 -9.28 0.42
CA GLU A 165 10.95 -10.43 0.10
C GLU A 165 9.62 -10.35 0.85
N TYR A 166 9.62 -9.86 2.09
CA TYR A 166 8.39 -9.55 2.82
C TYR A 166 7.55 -8.47 2.12
N CYS A 167 8.17 -7.39 1.62
CA CYS A 167 7.46 -6.37 0.83
C CYS A 167 6.84 -6.92 -0.45
N ARG A 168 7.54 -7.82 -1.16
CA ARG A 168 7.02 -8.50 -2.35
C ARG A 168 5.80 -9.35 -2.02
N TRP A 169 5.93 -10.22 -1.02
CA TRP A 169 4.82 -11.04 -0.53
C TRP A 169 3.61 -10.20 -0.11
N ARG A 170 3.83 -9.11 0.64
CA ARG A 170 2.74 -8.21 1.06
C ARG A 170 2.05 -7.57 -0.15
N THR A 171 2.81 -7.19 -1.18
CA THR A 171 2.25 -6.67 -2.44
C THR A 171 1.28 -7.66 -3.05
N ASP A 172 1.72 -8.91 -3.19
CA ASP A 172 0.91 -9.97 -3.79
C ASP A 172 -0.33 -10.26 -2.97
N ARG A 173 -0.19 -10.41 -1.65
CA ARG A 173 -1.33 -10.68 -0.75
C ARG A 173 -2.35 -9.57 -0.70
N VAL A 174 -1.92 -8.31 -0.66
CA VAL A 174 -2.84 -7.17 -0.63
C VAL A 174 -3.57 -7.04 -1.96
N ASN A 175 -2.86 -7.16 -3.09
CA ASN A 175 -3.49 -7.08 -4.40
C ASN A 175 -4.46 -8.24 -4.65
N GLU A 176 -4.10 -9.46 -4.22
CA GLU A 176 -4.99 -10.61 -4.26
C GLU A 176 -6.29 -10.34 -3.47
N MET A 177 -6.16 -9.82 -2.23
CA MET A 177 -7.32 -9.47 -1.41
C MET A 177 -8.19 -8.40 -2.07
N VAL A 178 -7.58 -7.35 -2.63
CA VAL A 178 -8.30 -6.29 -3.35
C VAL A 178 -9.06 -6.84 -4.57
N LEU A 179 -8.50 -7.80 -5.30
CA LEU A 179 -9.17 -8.45 -6.42
C LEU A 179 -10.32 -9.36 -5.97
N ILE A 180 -10.16 -10.05 -4.83
CA ILE A 180 -11.21 -10.87 -4.22
C ILE A 180 -12.37 -10.00 -3.72
N GLU A 181 -12.06 -8.90 -3.01
CA GLU A 181 -13.07 -7.95 -2.49
C GLU A 181 -13.89 -7.31 -3.61
N ARG A 182 -13.25 -6.99 -4.74
CA ARG A 182 -13.95 -6.50 -5.95
C ARG A 182 -14.69 -7.60 -6.72
N GLY A 183 -14.61 -8.86 -6.29
CA GLY A 183 -15.33 -9.99 -6.88
C GLY A 183 -14.77 -10.47 -8.21
N ILE A 184 -13.50 -10.21 -8.48
CA ILE A 184 -12.81 -10.55 -9.74
C ILE A 184 -12.23 -11.95 -9.64
N LEU A 185 -11.57 -12.26 -8.51
CA LEU A 185 -11.03 -13.58 -8.19
C LEU A 185 -11.87 -14.25 -7.09
N ASN A 186 -11.90 -15.58 -7.07
CA ASN A 186 -12.41 -16.33 -5.93
C ASN A 186 -11.28 -16.60 -4.93
N PRO A 187 -11.58 -16.68 -3.62
CA PRO A 187 -10.59 -17.05 -2.62
C PRO A 187 -10.15 -18.51 -2.81
N THR A 188 -8.85 -18.74 -3.03
CA THR A 188 -8.26 -20.07 -3.17
C THR A 188 -7.39 -20.41 -1.95
N PRO A 189 -7.92 -21.19 -0.98
CA PRO A 189 -7.14 -21.58 0.20
C PRO A 189 -6.06 -22.66 -0.09
N GLU A 190 -6.07 -23.26 -1.28
CA GLU A 190 -5.22 -24.41 -1.66
C GLU A 190 -4.07 -24.03 -2.61
N GLN A 191 -3.64 -22.77 -2.64
CA GLN A 191 -2.49 -22.32 -3.44
C GLN A 191 -1.21 -23.08 -3.07
N LYS A 192 -0.49 -23.59 -4.09
CA LYS A 192 0.78 -24.32 -3.94
C LYS A 192 1.74 -23.95 -5.08
N ASP A 193 3.02 -23.81 -4.75
CA ASP A 193 4.11 -23.60 -5.70
C ASP A 193 3.81 -22.52 -6.76
N GLU A 194 3.78 -22.88 -8.04
CA GLU A 194 3.52 -21.98 -9.17
C GLU A 194 2.06 -21.52 -9.24
N ASP A 195 1.13 -22.26 -8.60
CA ASP A 195 -0.28 -21.88 -8.49
C ASP A 195 -0.52 -20.99 -7.26
N ASN A 196 0.27 -19.92 -7.16
CA ASN A 196 0.04 -18.85 -6.21
C ASN A 196 -0.12 -17.52 -6.94
N PHE A 197 -0.81 -16.59 -6.29
CA PHE A 197 -1.00 -15.27 -6.86
C PHE A 197 0.29 -14.45 -6.77
N ASN A 198 0.79 -14.03 -7.94
CA ASN A 198 1.86 -13.04 -8.07
C ASN A 198 1.37 -11.89 -8.95
N THR A 199 1.53 -10.65 -8.46
CA THR A 199 1.04 -9.44 -9.12
C THR A 199 1.68 -9.24 -10.49
N GLU A 200 2.99 -9.44 -10.61
CA GLU A 200 3.72 -9.28 -11.87
C GLU A 200 3.32 -10.37 -12.88
N ALA A 201 3.26 -11.63 -12.43
CA ALA A 201 2.85 -12.74 -13.29
C ALA A 201 1.40 -12.59 -13.78
N TYR A 202 0.51 -12.09 -12.93
CA TYR A 202 -0.88 -11.80 -13.28
C TYR A 202 -0.96 -10.68 -14.33
N LEU A 203 -0.21 -9.59 -14.15
CA LEU A 203 -0.15 -8.47 -15.09
C LEU A 203 0.44 -8.86 -16.46
N LEU A 204 1.40 -9.79 -16.47
CA LEU A 204 1.98 -10.35 -17.70
C LEU A 204 1.08 -11.40 -18.36
N GLY A 205 -0.03 -11.79 -17.72
CA GLY A 205 -0.93 -12.83 -18.21
C GLY A 205 -0.38 -14.25 -18.11
N GLN A 206 0.70 -14.45 -17.35
CA GLN A 206 1.33 -15.75 -17.11
C GLN A 206 0.57 -16.54 -16.03
N TYR A 207 -0.11 -15.83 -15.11
CA TYR A 207 -0.94 -16.43 -14.08
C TYR A 207 -2.42 -16.10 -14.31
N GLN A 208 -3.26 -17.13 -14.36
CA GLN A 208 -4.71 -17.00 -14.40
C GLN A 208 -5.29 -17.81 -13.23
N GLY A 209 -5.46 -17.16 -12.08
CA GLY A 209 -6.12 -17.75 -10.92
C GLY A 209 -7.59 -18.07 -11.17
N SER A 210 -8.32 -18.44 -10.11
CA SER A 210 -9.76 -18.76 -10.23
C SER A 210 -10.62 -17.51 -10.46
N VAL A 211 -10.79 -17.14 -11.74
CA VAL A 211 -11.56 -15.95 -12.13
C VAL A 211 -13.04 -16.16 -11.86
N ARG A 212 -13.65 -15.21 -11.14
CA ARG A 212 -15.10 -15.11 -10.95
C ARG A 212 -15.76 -14.27 -12.05
N LYS A 213 -15.19 -13.09 -12.32
CA LYS A 213 -15.71 -12.16 -13.30
C LYS A 213 -14.58 -11.30 -13.86
N ASN A 214 -14.43 -11.33 -15.18
CA ASN A 214 -13.51 -10.45 -15.89
C ASN A 214 -14.16 -9.11 -16.24
N LEU A 215 -13.32 -8.13 -16.58
CA LEU A 215 -13.75 -6.83 -17.03
C LEU A 215 -14.08 -6.88 -18.54
N PRO A 216 -15.04 -6.07 -19.02
CA PRO A 216 -15.30 -5.98 -20.45
C PRO A 216 -14.09 -5.35 -21.16
N ASP A 217 -13.71 -5.91 -22.30
CA ASP A 217 -12.71 -5.36 -23.21
C ASP A 217 -13.40 -4.52 -24.29
N PHE A 218 -13.17 -3.22 -24.29
CA PHE A 218 -13.77 -2.33 -25.29
C PHE A 218 -13.04 -2.35 -26.64
N LYS A 219 -11.91 -3.04 -26.79
CA LYS A 219 -11.24 -3.21 -28.09
C LYS A 219 -11.82 -4.38 -28.89
N THR A 220 -12.01 -5.51 -28.22
CA THR A 220 -12.47 -6.76 -28.86
C THR A 220 -13.95 -7.05 -28.58
N GLY A 221 -14.57 -6.35 -27.63
CA GLY A 221 -15.95 -6.61 -27.19
C GLY A 221 -16.08 -7.89 -26.35
N GLY A 222 -14.94 -8.46 -25.92
CA GLY A 222 -14.87 -9.66 -25.10
C GLY A 222 -14.65 -9.34 -23.62
N GLU A 223 -14.03 -10.28 -22.91
CA GLU A 223 -13.61 -10.11 -21.52
C GLU A 223 -12.09 -10.09 -21.42
N ARG A 224 -11.56 -9.30 -20.49
CA ARG A 224 -10.13 -9.18 -20.19
C ARG A 224 -9.84 -9.26 -18.70
N ALA A 225 -8.63 -9.69 -18.38
CA ALA A 225 -8.07 -9.59 -17.04
C ALA A 225 -7.87 -8.11 -16.62
N VAL A 226 -7.71 -7.91 -15.32
CA VAL A 226 -7.45 -6.59 -14.75
C VAL A 226 -6.05 -6.15 -15.14
N LYS A 227 -5.93 -4.91 -15.61
CA LYS A 227 -4.67 -4.25 -15.90
C LYS A 227 -4.32 -3.29 -14.76
N PHE A 228 -3.05 -2.95 -14.66
CA PHE A 228 -2.63 -1.91 -13.72
C PHE A 228 -3.32 -0.55 -14.00
N GLU A 229 -3.59 -0.26 -15.28
CA GLU A 229 -4.28 0.95 -15.77
C GLU A 229 -5.71 1.10 -15.21
N ASP A 230 -6.34 0.01 -14.77
CA ASP A 230 -7.69 0.03 -14.21
C ASP A 230 -7.76 0.73 -12.85
N GLY A 231 -6.61 1.02 -12.23
CA GLY A 231 -6.53 1.67 -10.91
C GLY A 231 -7.07 0.81 -9.76
N ILE A 232 -7.30 -0.47 -10.02
CA ILE A 232 -7.81 -1.44 -9.05
C ILE A 232 -6.70 -1.91 -8.11
N MET A 233 -5.56 -2.32 -8.66
CA MET A 233 -4.42 -2.81 -7.90
C MET A 233 -3.60 -1.67 -7.31
N LEU A 234 -2.96 -1.95 -6.17
CA LEU A 234 -2.05 -1.03 -5.51
C LEU A 234 -0.62 -1.20 -6.06
N PRO A 235 0.20 -0.13 -6.06
CA PRO A 235 1.62 -0.22 -6.35
C PRO A 235 2.36 -1.16 -5.39
N ALA A 236 3.51 -1.68 -5.82
CA ALA A 236 4.32 -2.56 -5.01
C ALA A 236 4.86 -1.87 -3.75
N TYR A 237 4.82 -2.58 -2.63
CA TYR A 237 5.48 -2.18 -1.40
C TYR A 237 6.99 -2.31 -1.55
N ARG A 238 7.71 -1.38 -0.96
CA ARG A 238 9.17 -1.38 -0.91
C ARG A 238 9.66 -0.73 0.37
N LEU A 239 10.93 -0.95 0.69
CA LEU A 239 11.59 -0.21 1.74
C LEU A 239 11.72 1.28 1.35
N PRO A 240 11.50 2.20 2.30
CA PRO A 240 11.70 3.62 2.06
C PRO A 240 13.18 3.92 1.84
N THR A 241 13.44 4.96 1.05
CA THR A 241 14.78 5.55 0.96
C THR A 241 15.11 6.31 2.24
N GLU A 242 16.40 6.57 2.47
CA GLU A 242 16.87 7.41 3.59
C GLU A 242 16.14 8.76 3.63
N ALA A 243 15.98 9.40 2.47
CA ALA A 243 15.27 10.67 2.37
C ALA A 243 13.79 10.56 2.73
N GLU A 244 13.09 9.52 2.27
CA GLU A 244 11.68 9.28 2.62
C GLU A 244 11.52 8.99 4.11
N TRP A 245 12.45 8.24 4.70
CA TRP A 245 12.41 7.89 6.12
C TRP A 245 12.72 9.08 7.03
N GLU A 246 13.80 9.83 6.75
CA GLU A 246 14.11 11.06 7.49
C GLU A 246 13.00 12.09 7.33
N TYR A 247 12.42 12.20 6.13
CA TYR A 247 11.30 13.08 5.89
C TYR A 247 10.08 12.66 6.72
N ALA A 248 9.70 11.39 6.70
CA ALA A 248 8.59 10.89 7.53
C ALA A 248 8.81 11.14 9.04
N ALA A 249 10.04 10.99 9.52
CA ALA A 249 10.38 11.15 10.92
C ALA A 249 10.47 12.62 11.36
N LEU A 250 11.12 13.47 10.55
CA LEU A 250 11.53 14.83 10.95
C LEU A 250 10.72 15.93 10.28
N ALA A 251 10.02 15.65 9.17
CA ALA A 251 9.28 16.68 8.46
C ALA A 251 8.15 17.23 9.33
N LEU A 252 7.95 18.54 9.19
CA LEU A 252 7.08 19.34 10.06
C LEU A 252 5.72 19.61 9.44
N ILE A 253 5.34 18.88 8.39
CA ILE A 253 4.00 18.97 7.82
C ILE A 253 3.01 18.54 8.90
N GLY A 254 2.19 19.50 9.36
CA GLY A 254 1.24 19.34 10.47
C GLY A 254 1.61 20.03 11.79
N ASN A 255 2.82 20.58 11.96
CA ASN A 255 3.21 21.38 13.15
C ASN A 255 3.49 22.86 12.83
N GLN A 256 2.95 23.37 11.72
CA GLN A 256 2.95 24.82 11.50
C GLN A 256 2.23 25.48 12.68
N ALA A 257 2.83 26.53 13.25
CA ALA A 257 2.21 27.26 14.36
C ALA A 257 0.81 27.80 13.99
N ASN A 258 0.58 28.09 12.69
CA ASN A 258 -0.72 28.43 12.11
C ASN A 258 -0.90 27.71 10.76
N GLN A 259 -2.14 27.32 10.43
CA GLN A 259 -2.56 26.54 9.24
C GLN A 259 -2.37 27.26 7.88
N GLY A 260 -1.50 28.27 7.80
CA GLY A 260 -1.18 29.03 6.58
C GLY A 260 0.27 29.50 6.51
N ASP A 261 1.14 29.13 7.46
CA ASP A 261 2.56 29.49 7.40
C ASP A 261 3.32 28.54 6.47
N GLU A 262 3.64 28.99 5.26
CA GLU A 262 4.47 28.24 4.30
C GLU A 262 5.92 28.06 4.79
N ARG A 263 6.35 28.85 5.80
CA ARG A 263 7.71 28.83 6.33
C ARG A 263 7.77 28.01 7.62
N ILE A 264 8.36 26.84 7.51
CA ILE A 264 8.80 26.03 8.64
C ILE A 264 10.12 26.62 9.16
N SER A 265 10.11 27.30 10.32
CA SER A 265 11.30 27.96 10.88
C SER A 265 12.22 27.02 11.65
N ASP A 266 11.64 26.05 12.33
CA ASP A 266 12.34 25.23 13.32
C ASP A 266 12.55 23.82 12.75
N ARG A 267 13.57 23.08 13.23
CA ARG A 267 13.79 21.67 12.88
C ARG A 267 13.46 20.80 14.09
N ARG A 268 12.88 19.63 13.86
CA ARG A 268 12.76 18.61 14.90
C ARG A 268 14.13 17.98 15.16
N ILE A 269 14.49 17.89 16.43
CA ILE A 269 15.61 17.06 16.90
C ILE A 269 15.15 15.61 17.04
N TYR A 270 13.92 15.42 17.54
CA TYR A 270 13.30 14.11 17.74
C TYR A 270 11.99 13.98 16.94
N PRO A 271 11.65 12.77 16.46
CA PRO A 271 10.47 12.54 15.65
C PRO A 271 9.15 12.56 16.45
N TRP A 272 9.20 12.38 17.78
CA TRP A 272 8.01 12.37 18.65
C TRP A 272 7.69 13.75 19.25
N ASN A 273 6.41 14.01 19.49
CA ASN A 273 5.93 15.15 20.26
C ASN A 273 5.79 14.76 21.74
N GLY A 274 6.49 15.45 22.64
CA GLY A 274 6.40 15.26 24.10
C GLY A 274 7.65 14.65 24.74
N THR A 275 7.56 14.30 26.02
CA THR A 275 8.68 13.74 26.80
C THR A 275 8.80 12.21 26.69
N THR A 276 7.79 11.54 26.14
CA THR A 276 7.74 10.08 25.99
C THR A 276 7.86 9.68 24.53
N VAL A 277 8.51 8.54 24.31
CA VAL A 277 8.62 7.88 23.00
C VAL A 277 7.36 7.09 22.63
N ARG A 278 6.42 6.89 23.57
CA ARG A 278 5.20 6.11 23.35
C ARG A 278 4.03 7.02 22.98
N TYR A 279 3.34 6.70 21.89
CA TYR A 279 2.15 7.40 21.43
C TYR A 279 0.89 6.66 21.91
N GLU A 280 0.09 7.29 22.77
CA GLU A 280 -1.04 6.66 23.49
C GLU A 280 -2.31 6.40 22.64
N LYS A 281 -2.33 6.77 21.34
CA LYS A 281 -3.59 6.88 20.58
C LYS A 281 -4.20 5.54 20.16
N ARG A 282 -3.47 4.43 20.25
CA ARG A 282 -4.02 3.08 20.06
C ARG A 282 -4.07 2.41 21.43
N ASP A 283 -5.28 2.26 21.99
CA ASP A 283 -5.61 1.55 23.24
C ASP A 283 -5.31 0.03 23.16
N LYS A 284 -4.15 -0.35 22.61
CA LYS A 284 -3.58 -1.70 22.71
C LYS A 284 -2.54 -1.63 23.82
N TYR A 285 -2.96 -2.04 25.01
CA TYR A 285 -2.11 -2.20 26.20
C TYR A 285 -1.04 -3.26 26.00
#